data_AF-A0A939YQI6-F1
#
_entry.id   AF-A0A939YQI6-F1
#
_cell.length_a   1.000
_cell.length_b   1.000
_cell.length_c   1.000
_cell.angle_alpha   90.00
_cell.angle_beta   90.00
_cell.angle_gamma   90.00
#
_symmetry.space_group_name_H-M   'P 1'
#
loop_
_entity.id
_entity.type
_entity.pdbx_description
1 polymer ?
#
loop_
_entity_poly.entity_id
_entity_poly.type
_entity_poly.pdbx_seq_one_letter_code
_entity_poly.pdbx_strand_id
1 'polypeptide(L)'
;MEIDLSARGFDKIYTDYSRLVYWAAYRVVAQNETAEDITQQVFERVYLNLDKLEPLADAQLKSWLYRVATNLALDHVRRGKHETVSDEPIGAEIADIEPLPEEELIAKRRAEAVRKAIEQLDETNRTIITLHYFSEMTVNEIAAETGISPGTIKSRLVRARNLLADLLKEEEAE
;
A
#
# COMPACT_ATOMS: atom_id res chain seq x y z
N MET A 1 26.38 -10.25 -25.15
CA MET A 1 26.20 -9.75 -23.78
C MET A 1 25.27 -8.56 -23.91
N GLU A 2 23.96 -8.83 -23.91
CA GLU A 2 22.94 -7.79 -23.90
C GLU A 2 23.01 -7.09 -22.55
N ILE A 3 23.28 -5.79 -22.58
CA ILE A 3 23.12 -4.93 -21.41
C ILE A 3 21.61 -4.69 -21.32
N ASP A 4 20.97 -5.23 -20.29
CA ASP A 4 19.57 -4.94 -19.98
C ASP A 4 19.43 -3.45 -19.68
N LEU A 5 18.87 -2.71 -20.63
CA LEU A 5 18.62 -1.27 -20.57
C LEU A 5 17.28 -0.94 -19.86
N SER A 6 16.58 -1.92 -19.29
CA SER A 6 15.22 -1.73 -18.73
C SER A 6 15.16 -1.40 -17.23
N ALA A 7 16.30 -1.42 -16.54
CA ALA A 7 16.43 -1.14 -15.12
C ALA A 7 15.96 0.29 -14.76
N ARG A 8 14.80 0.43 -14.12
CA ARG A 8 14.26 1.70 -13.62
C ARG A 8 14.89 2.05 -12.27
N GLY A 9 15.87 2.94 -12.31
CA GLY A 9 16.50 3.49 -11.10
C GLY A 9 15.60 4.42 -10.28
N PHE A 10 16.01 4.66 -9.02
CA PHE A 10 15.33 5.52 -8.05
C PHE A 10 14.95 6.90 -8.61
N ASP A 11 15.88 7.58 -9.29
CA ASP A 11 15.65 8.93 -9.83
C ASP A 11 14.47 8.98 -10.81
N LYS A 12 14.30 7.92 -11.59
CA LYS A 12 13.17 7.78 -12.51
C LYS A 12 11.87 7.57 -11.76
N ILE A 13 11.85 6.69 -10.75
CA ILE A 13 10.68 6.49 -9.89
C ILE A 13 10.31 7.79 -9.17
N TYR A 14 11.29 8.50 -8.63
CA TYR A 14 11.07 9.77 -7.95
C TYR A 14 10.47 10.82 -8.90
N THR A 15 11.07 10.98 -10.09
CA THR A 15 10.60 11.94 -11.09
C THR A 15 9.18 11.61 -11.55
N ASP A 16 8.88 10.35 -11.83
CA ASP A 16 7.59 9.92 -12.38
C ASP A 16 6.46 9.96 -11.35
N TYR A 17 6.74 9.74 -10.05
CA TYR A 17 5.70 9.51 -9.05
C TYR A 17 5.69 10.46 -7.84
N SER A 18 6.70 11.32 -7.66
CA SER A 18 6.76 12.23 -6.49
C SER A 18 5.52 13.11 -6.34
N ARG A 19 5.02 13.64 -7.45
CA ARG A 19 3.79 14.43 -7.46
C ARG A 19 2.57 13.60 -7.03
N LEU A 20 2.45 12.35 -7.48
CA LEU A 20 1.34 11.47 -7.09
C LEU A 20 1.37 11.17 -5.60
N VAL A 21 2.54 10.85 -5.07
CA VAL A 21 2.74 10.57 -3.63
C VAL A 21 2.38 11.80 -2.79
N TYR A 22 2.86 12.97 -3.20
CA TYR A 22 2.54 14.24 -2.55
C TYR A 22 1.04 14.49 -2.48
N TRP A 23 0.33 14.40 -3.60
CA TRP A 23 -1.12 14.65 -3.62
C TRP A 23 -1.90 13.59 -2.85
N ALA A 24 -1.46 12.34 -2.83
CA ALA A 24 -2.06 11.30 -2.01
C ALA A 24 -1.96 11.62 -0.50
N ALA A 25 -0.79 12.08 -0.05
CA ALA A 25 -0.59 12.51 1.33
C ALA A 25 -1.38 13.79 1.66
N TYR A 26 -1.27 14.81 0.80
CA TYR A 26 -1.93 16.11 0.99
C TYR A 26 -3.45 15.99 1.09
N ARG A 27 -4.07 15.08 0.34
CA ARG A 27 -5.52 14.80 0.42
C ARG A 27 -5.98 14.36 1.81
N VAL A 28 -5.09 13.80 2.63
CA VAL A 28 -5.43 13.30 3.97
C VAL A 28 -5.05 14.31 5.05
N VAL A 29 -3.87 14.94 4.94
CA VAL A 29 -3.37 15.86 6.00
C VAL A 29 -3.74 17.32 5.78
N ALA A 30 -4.09 17.72 4.56
CA ALA A 30 -4.44 19.10 4.16
C ALA A 30 -3.41 20.17 4.58
N GLN A 31 -2.13 19.78 4.71
CA GLN A 31 -1.02 20.64 5.14
C GLN A 31 0.20 20.36 4.27
N ASN A 32 0.77 21.40 3.65
CA ASN A 32 1.87 21.25 2.70
C ASN A 32 3.12 20.63 3.36
N GLU A 33 3.61 21.19 4.46
CA GLU A 33 4.82 20.70 5.15
C GLU A 33 4.70 19.22 5.53
N THR A 34 3.57 18.83 6.12
CA THR A 34 3.32 17.43 6.50
C THR A 34 3.21 16.49 5.28
N ALA A 35 2.61 16.96 4.19
CA ALA A 35 2.54 16.19 2.95
C ALA A 35 3.92 15.99 2.30
N GLU A 36 4.79 17.01 2.35
CA GLU A 36 6.19 16.92 1.92
C GLU A 36 6.97 15.91 2.76
N ASP A 37 6.83 15.97 4.09
CA ASP A 37 7.47 15.03 5.02
C ASP A 37 7.04 13.58 4.78
N ILE A 38 5.75 13.34 4.59
CA ILE A 38 5.22 12.01 4.24
C ILE A 38 5.77 11.57 2.88
N THR A 39 5.83 12.47 1.90
CA THR A 39 6.38 12.17 0.58
C THR A 39 7.82 11.70 0.69
N GLN A 40 8.64 12.42 1.46
CA GLN A 40 10.02 12.03 1.73
C GLN A 40 10.10 10.63 2.36
N GLN A 41 9.29 10.37 3.39
CA GLN A 41 9.23 9.06 4.05
C GLN A 41 8.81 7.91 3.12
N VAL A 42 7.98 8.17 2.11
CA VAL A 42 7.64 7.18 1.07
C VAL A 42 8.87 6.90 0.21
N PHE A 43 9.58 7.92 -0.24
CA PHE A 43 10.76 7.72 -1.10
C PHE A 43 11.97 7.15 -0.37
N GLU A 44 12.11 7.37 0.94
CA GLU A 44 13.06 6.61 1.75
C GLU A 44 12.75 5.11 1.71
N ARG A 45 11.48 4.72 1.82
CA ARG A 45 11.06 3.32 1.70
C ARG A 45 11.27 2.77 0.29
N VAL A 46 11.09 3.59 -0.75
CA VAL A 46 11.41 3.23 -2.14
C VAL A 46 12.89 2.93 -2.26
N TYR A 47 13.75 3.83 -1.78
CA TYR A 47 15.20 3.66 -1.85
C TYR A 47 15.66 2.37 -1.15
N LEU A 48 15.11 2.08 0.02
CA LEU A 48 15.43 0.86 0.80
C LEU A 48 14.92 -0.45 0.18
N ASN A 49 13.99 -0.39 -0.77
CA ASN A 49 13.39 -1.56 -1.42
C ASN A 49 13.45 -1.48 -2.95
N LEU A 50 14.41 -0.72 -3.49
CA LEU A 50 14.48 -0.43 -4.92
C LEU A 50 14.57 -1.72 -5.75
N ASP A 51 15.33 -2.70 -5.27
CA ASP A 51 15.50 -4.04 -5.86
C ASP A 51 14.19 -4.79 -6.07
N LYS A 52 13.18 -4.52 -5.22
CA LYS A 52 11.86 -5.16 -5.28
C LYS A 52 10.85 -4.34 -6.07
N LEU A 53 11.04 -3.03 -6.14
CA LEU A 53 10.10 -2.10 -6.76
C LEU A 53 10.41 -1.84 -8.22
N GLU A 54 11.68 -1.84 -8.60
CA GLU A 54 12.15 -1.66 -9.97
C GLU A 54 11.52 -2.67 -10.96
N PRO A 55 11.38 -3.97 -10.63
CA PRO A 55 10.78 -4.94 -11.56
C PRO A 55 9.26 -4.85 -11.67
N LEU A 56 8.59 -4.00 -10.88
CA LEU A 56 7.13 -3.90 -10.88
C LEU A 56 6.62 -3.18 -12.13
N ALA A 57 5.47 -3.63 -12.64
CA ALA A 57 4.75 -2.90 -13.67
C ALA A 57 4.23 -1.54 -13.12
N ASP A 58 4.10 -0.54 -14.00
CA ASP A 58 3.72 0.84 -13.61
C ASP A 58 2.46 0.92 -12.77
N ALA A 59 1.44 0.14 -13.12
CA ALA A 59 0.19 0.11 -12.36
C ALA A 59 0.38 -0.43 -10.93
N GLN A 60 1.23 -1.44 -10.76
CA GLN A 60 1.54 -2.03 -9.45
C GLN A 60 2.36 -1.07 -8.60
N LEU A 61 3.40 -0.45 -9.18
CA LEU A 61 4.23 0.54 -8.50
C LEU A 61 3.41 1.76 -8.08
N LYS A 62 2.57 2.29 -8.99
CA LYS A 62 1.65 3.41 -8.71
C LYS A 62 0.70 3.09 -7.56
N SER A 63 0.10 1.90 -7.56
CA SER A 63 -0.81 1.46 -6.50
C SER A 63 -0.09 1.32 -5.16
N TRP A 64 1.10 0.73 -5.15
CA TRP A 64 1.92 0.60 -3.94
C TRP A 64 2.29 1.97 -3.37
N LEU A 65 2.78 2.90 -4.20
CA LEU A 65 3.15 4.26 -3.80
C LEU A 65 1.96 5.03 -3.21
N TYR A 66 0.80 4.99 -3.88
CA TYR A 66 -0.42 5.63 -3.39
C TYR A 66 -0.84 5.09 -2.02
N ARG A 67 -0.75 3.78 -1.83
CA ARG A 67 -1.14 3.11 -0.59
C ARG A 67 -0.22 3.49 0.57
N VAL A 68 1.09 3.43 0.37
CA VAL A 68 2.07 3.81 1.42
C VAL A 68 1.90 5.29 1.79
N ALA A 69 1.73 6.18 0.81
CA ALA A 69 1.50 7.60 1.06
C ALA A 69 0.23 7.86 1.88
N THR A 70 -0.88 7.25 1.47
CA THR A 70 -2.19 7.41 2.14
C THR A 70 -2.15 6.86 3.57
N ASN A 71 -1.50 5.72 3.81
CA ASN A 71 -1.45 5.11 5.13
C ASN A 71 -0.57 5.90 6.10
N LEU A 72 0.60 6.37 5.67
CA LEU A 72 1.43 7.27 6.48
C LEU A 72 0.68 8.55 6.85
N ALA A 73 -0.10 9.09 5.92
CA ALA A 73 -0.91 10.27 6.15
C ALA A 73 -2.05 10.02 7.14
N LEU A 74 -2.76 8.89 7.03
CA LEU A 74 -3.80 8.49 7.97
C LEU A 74 -3.24 8.25 9.38
N ASP A 75 -2.06 7.63 9.47
CA ASP A 75 -1.39 7.39 10.74
C ASP A 75 -0.93 8.70 11.41
N HIS A 76 -0.44 9.66 10.62
CA HIS A 76 -0.14 11.01 11.12
C HIS A 76 -1.39 11.66 11.74
N VAL A 77 -2.53 11.64 11.02
CA VAL A 77 -3.80 12.21 11.52
C VAL A 77 -4.31 11.48 12.77
N ARG A 78 -4.21 10.15 12.82
CA ARG A 78 -4.60 9.36 14.00
C ARG A 78 -3.79 9.73 15.23
N ARG A 79 -2.47 9.89 15.09
CA ARG A 79 -1.58 10.31 16.19
C ARG A 79 -1.91 11.71 16.68
N GLY A 80 -2.16 12.65 15.76
CA GLY A 80 -2.61 14.01 16.11
C GLY A 80 -3.96 14.03 16.84
N LYS A 81 -4.93 13.19 16.43
CA LYS A 81 -6.23 13.07 17.13
C LYS A 81 -6.13 12.49 18.55
N HIS A 82 -5.13 11.65 18.82
CA HIS A 82 -4.88 11.17 20.18
C HIS A 82 -4.32 12.26 21.11
N GLU A 83 -3.72 13.33 20.57
CA GLU A 83 -3.24 14.49 21.33
C GLU A 83 -4.26 15.63 21.41
N THR A 84 -5.19 15.74 20.46
CA THR A 84 -6.22 16.78 20.45
C THR A 84 -7.62 16.19 20.23
N VAL A 85 -8.38 16.03 21.32
CA VAL A 85 -9.82 15.85 21.25
C VAL A 85 -10.45 17.20 20.88
N SER A 86 -10.74 17.41 19.60
CA SER A 86 -11.74 18.38 19.13
C SER A 86 -12.25 17.95 17.75
N ASP A 87 -13.56 17.73 17.67
CA ASP A 87 -14.27 17.43 16.44
C ASP A 87 -14.42 18.69 15.58
N GLU A 88 -13.84 18.68 14.38
CA GLU A 88 -14.33 19.46 13.25
C GLU A 88 -14.18 18.63 11.95
N PRO A 89 -15.20 18.63 11.08
CA PRO A 89 -15.14 17.89 9.83
C PRO A 89 -14.33 18.70 8.80
N ILE A 90 -13.20 18.15 8.37
CA ILE A 90 -12.37 18.73 7.32
C ILE A 90 -13.10 18.57 5.98
N GLY A 91 -13.71 19.66 5.51
CA GLY A 91 -14.16 19.82 4.13
C GLY A 91 -12.98 20.25 3.27
N ALA A 92 -12.54 19.36 2.37
CA ALA A 92 -11.66 19.72 1.27
C ALA A 92 -12.37 19.39 -0.04
N GLU A 93 -12.59 20.42 -0.87
CA GLU A 93 -13.11 20.27 -2.22
C GLU A 93 -12.17 19.39 -3.04
N ILE A 94 -12.77 18.37 -3.65
CA ILE A 94 -12.12 17.33 -4.44
C ILE A 94 -11.71 17.96 -5.77
N ALA A 95 -10.42 18.22 -5.96
CA ALA A 95 -9.90 18.37 -7.32
C ALA A 95 -9.82 16.97 -7.93
N ASP A 96 -10.78 16.66 -8.80
CA ASP A 96 -10.90 15.38 -9.49
C ASP A 96 -9.60 15.01 -10.22
N ILE A 97 -8.96 13.96 -9.71
CA ILE A 97 -8.18 13.07 -10.55
C ILE A 97 -9.14 11.90 -10.74
N GLU A 98 -10.15 12.09 -11.59
CA GLU A 98 -11.04 10.99 -11.97
C GLU A 98 -10.19 9.95 -12.71
N PRO A 99 -10.08 8.71 -12.19
CA PRO A 99 -9.72 7.60 -13.05
C PRO A 99 -10.79 7.52 -14.15
N LEU A 100 -10.40 7.15 -15.38
CA LEU A 100 -11.39 6.89 -16.43
C LEU A 100 -12.43 5.89 -15.89
N PRO A 101 -13.74 6.03 -16.18
CA PRO A 101 -14.79 5.16 -15.64
C PRO A 101 -14.52 3.65 -15.83
N GLU A 102 -13.80 3.29 -16.90
CA GLU A 102 -13.33 1.92 -17.15
C GLU A 102 -12.23 1.47 -16.18
N GLU A 103 -11.28 2.35 -15.85
CA GLU A 103 -10.21 2.07 -14.89
C GLU A 103 -10.76 1.91 -13.47
N GLU A 104 -11.77 2.70 -13.10
CA GLU A 104 -12.45 2.59 -11.81
C GLU A 104 -13.24 1.28 -11.69
N LEU A 105 -13.93 0.87 -12.76
CA LEU A 105 -14.62 -0.41 -12.82
C LEU A 105 -13.65 -1.60 -12.74
N ILE A 106 -12.52 -1.54 -13.45
CA ILE A 106 -11.47 -2.57 -13.41
C ILE A 106 -10.85 -2.63 -12.00
N ALA A 107 -10.56 -1.47 -11.39
CA ALA A 107 -10.04 -1.40 -10.03
C ALA A 107 -11.02 -1.98 -9.01
N LYS A 108 -12.32 -1.67 -9.14
CA LYS A 108 -13.39 -2.20 -8.28
C LYS A 108 -13.50 -3.73 -8.41
N ARG A 109 -13.48 -4.25 -9.64
CA ARG A 109 -13.49 -5.71 -9.89
C ARG A 109 -12.27 -6.41 -9.29
N ARG A 110 -11.07 -5.84 -9.48
CA ARG A 110 -9.84 -6.37 -8.86
C ARG A 110 -9.88 -6.34 -7.34
N ALA A 111 -10.39 -5.25 -6.75
CA ALA A 111 -10.55 -5.14 -5.30
C ALA A 111 -11.54 -6.19 -4.77
N GLU A 112 -12.61 -6.45 -5.50
CA GLU A 112 -13.61 -7.46 -5.15
C GLU A 112 -13.06 -8.89 -5.25
N ALA A 113 -12.30 -9.19 -6.31
CA ALA A 113 -11.59 -10.47 -6.47
C ALA A 113 -10.60 -10.72 -5.30
N VAL A 114 -9.77 -9.72 -4.98
CA VAL A 114 -8.84 -9.79 -3.82
C VAL A 114 -9.60 -10.03 -2.52
N ARG A 115 -10.73 -9.35 -2.30
CA ARG A 115 -11.55 -9.54 -1.10
C ARG A 115 -12.09 -10.97 -1.02
N LYS A 116 -12.65 -11.51 -2.11
CA LYS A 116 -13.14 -12.89 -2.18
C LYS A 116 -12.02 -13.90 -1.94
N ALA A 117 -10.84 -13.70 -2.55
CA ALA A 117 -9.69 -14.57 -2.34
C ALA A 117 -9.23 -14.57 -0.87
N ILE A 118 -9.24 -13.42 -0.19
CA ILE A 118 -8.95 -13.32 1.25
C ILE A 118 -9.99 -14.07 2.09
N GLU A 119 -11.27 -14.01 1.71
CA GLU A 119 -12.36 -14.75 2.36
C GLU A 119 -12.25 -16.28 2.20
N GLN A 120 -11.45 -16.77 1.25
CA GLN A 120 -11.18 -18.20 1.07
C GLN A 120 -9.98 -18.70 1.89
N LEU A 121 -9.12 -17.80 2.39
CA LEU A 121 -8.03 -18.17 3.29
C LEU A 121 -8.57 -18.68 4.63
N ASP A 122 -7.89 -19.64 5.24
CA ASP A 122 -8.14 -20.02 6.62
C ASP A 122 -7.95 -18.82 7.56
N GLU A 123 -8.69 -18.84 8.68
CA GLU A 123 -8.75 -17.73 9.65
C GLU A 123 -7.36 -17.25 10.09
N THR A 124 -6.42 -18.18 10.24
CA THR A 124 -5.07 -17.86 10.68
C THR A 124 -4.28 -17.08 9.61
N ASN A 125 -4.28 -17.54 8.36
CA ASN A 125 -3.63 -16.83 7.26
C ASN A 125 -4.32 -15.50 6.95
N ARG A 126 -5.66 -15.47 7.00
CA ARG A 126 -6.46 -14.26 6.83
C ARG A 126 -6.13 -13.20 7.89
N THR A 127 -6.00 -13.59 9.14
CA THR A 127 -5.67 -12.68 10.24
C THR A 127 -4.28 -12.08 10.03
N ILE A 128 -3.28 -12.92 9.77
CA ILE A 128 -1.89 -12.47 9.56
C ILE A 128 -1.78 -11.53 8.36
N ILE A 129 -2.44 -11.85 7.24
CA ILE A 129 -2.39 -11.01 6.04
C ILE A 129 -3.16 -9.70 6.24
N THR A 130 -4.26 -9.73 6.99
CA THR A 130 -5.02 -8.53 7.37
C THR A 130 -4.18 -7.61 8.24
N LEU A 131 -3.59 -8.13 9.33
CA LEU A 131 -2.77 -7.32 10.22
C LEU A 131 -1.55 -6.73 9.51
N HIS A 132 -0.90 -7.50 8.63
CA HIS A 132 0.28 -7.03 7.93
C HIS A 132 -0.02 -6.02 6.83
N TYR A 133 -1.01 -6.28 5.99
CA TYR A 133 -1.28 -5.43 4.83
C TYR A 133 -2.35 -4.38 5.09
N PHE A 134 -3.37 -4.65 5.90
CA PHE A 134 -4.46 -3.70 6.14
C PHE A 134 -4.24 -2.88 7.42
N SER A 135 -3.59 -3.45 8.43
CA SER A 135 -3.21 -2.74 9.66
C SER A 135 -1.75 -2.30 9.68
N GLU A 136 -0.99 -2.55 8.60
CA GLU A 136 0.43 -2.18 8.41
C GLU A 136 1.40 -2.62 9.52
N MET A 137 1.01 -3.64 10.28
CA MET A 137 1.82 -4.11 11.39
C MET A 137 3.05 -4.84 10.86
N THR A 138 4.20 -4.52 11.44
CA THR A 138 5.43 -5.28 11.23
C THR A 138 5.29 -6.69 11.78
N VAL A 139 6.11 -7.62 11.29
CA VAL A 139 6.16 -9.00 11.80
C VAL A 139 6.33 -9.04 13.33
N ASN A 140 7.09 -8.10 13.90
CA ASN A 140 7.34 -8.05 15.34
C ASN A 140 6.13 -7.51 16.12
N GLU A 141 5.41 -6.52 15.59
CA GLU A 141 4.17 -6.02 16.20
C GLU A 141 3.07 -7.08 16.14
N ILE A 142 2.93 -7.79 15.02
CA ILE A 142 2.00 -8.92 14.92
C ILE A 142 2.38 -10.02 15.93
N ALA A 143 3.67 -10.28 16.12
CA ALA A 143 4.15 -11.25 17.10
C ALA A 143 3.79 -10.85 18.53
N ALA A 144 3.95 -9.57 18.87
CA ALA A 144 3.60 -9.03 20.18
C ALA A 144 2.08 -9.10 20.43
N GLU A 145 1.26 -8.76 19.43
CA GLU A 145 -0.20 -8.73 19.54
C GLU A 145 -0.81 -10.13 19.61
N THR A 146 -0.31 -11.07 18.81
CA THR A 146 -0.92 -12.40 18.65
C THR A 146 -0.26 -13.49 19.49
N GLY A 147 0.90 -13.21 20.09
CA GLY A 147 1.72 -14.21 20.80
C GLY A 147 2.38 -15.26 19.89
N ILE A 148 2.30 -15.09 18.57
CA ILE A 148 2.89 -16.02 17.58
C ILE A 148 4.34 -15.64 17.30
N SER A 149 5.23 -16.63 17.12
CA SER A 149 6.64 -16.34 16.83
C SER A 149 6.83 -15.57 15.50
N PRO A 150 7.80 -14.63 15.42
CA PRO A 150 8.13 -13.92 14.19
C PRO A 150 8.42 -14.83 12.99
N GLY A 151 9.07 -15.98 13.23
CA GLY A 151 9.37 -16.97 12.19
C GLY A 151 8.10 -17.60 11.62
N THR A 152 7.14 -17.92 12.47
CA THR A 152 5.83 -18.45 12.07
C THR A 152 5.00 -17.40 11.32
N ILE A 153 5.06 -16.13 11.72
CA ILE A 153 4.36 -15.05 11.00
C ILE A 153 4.94 -14.88 9.60
N LYS A 154 6.26 -14.88 9.45
CA LYS A 154 6.92 -14.81 8.12
C LYS A 154 6.50 -15.96 7.21
N SER A 155 6.52 -17.21 7.72
CA SER A 155 6.13 -18.37 6.91
C SER A 155 4.65 -18.34 6.54
N ARG A 156 3.78 -17.88 7.44
CA ARG A 156 2.35 -17.67 7.16
C ARG A 156 2.09 -16.58 6.14
N LEU A 157 2.82 -15.45 6.19
CA LEU A 157 2.72 -14.40 5.18
C LEU A 157 3.11 -14.90 3.78
N VAL A 158 4.17 -15.71 3.68
CA VAL A 158 4.57 -16.34 2.42
C VAL A 158 3.47 -17.28 1.92
N ARG A 159 2.98 -18.19 2.79
CA ARG A 159 1.92 -19.14 2.42
C ARG A 159 0.64 -18.42 1.98
N ALA A 160 0.18 -17.43 2.75
CA ALA A 160 -1.02 -16.66 2.45
C ALA A 160 -0.92 -15.93 1.11
N ARG A 161 0.25 -15.34 0.79
CA ARG A 161 0.49 -14.74 -0.53
C ARG A 161 0.43 -15.74 -1.68
N ASN A 162 1.02 -16.92 -1.50
CA ASN A 162 0.99 -17.94 -2.55
C ASN A 162 -0.44 -18.41 -2.80
N LEU A 163 -1.21 -18.66 -1.74
CA LEU A 163 -2.63 -19.04 -1.87
C LEU A 163 -3.45 -17.95 -2.57
N LEU A 164 -3.26 -16.67 -2.21
CA LEU A 164 -3.93 -15.57 -2.91
C LEU A 164 -3.51 -15.48 -4.37
N ALA A 165 -2.23 -15.69 -4.70
CA ALA A 165 -1.76 -15.67 -6.07
C ALA A 165 -2.37 -16.80 -6.91
N ASP A 166 -2.58 -17.98 -6.34
CA ASP A 166 -3.20 -19.11 -7.03
C ASP A 166 -4.70 -18.84 -7.24
N LEU A 167 -5.42 -18.39 -6.20
CA LEU A 167 -6.85 -18.06 -6.28
C LEU A 167 -7.16 -16.95 -7.30
N LEU A 168 -6.32 -15.92 -7.36
CA LEU A 168 -6.51 -14.80 -8.29
C LEU A 168 -6.18 -15.17 -9.75
N LYS A 169 -5.29 -16.15 -9.98
CA LYS A 169 -5.03 -16.67 -11.33
C LYS A 169 -6.20 -17.50 -11.86
N GLU A 170 -6.87 -18.25 -11.00
CA GLU A 170 -8.06 -19.02 -11.37
C GLU A 170 -9.21 -18.08 -11.75
N GLU A 171 -9.40 -16.97 -11.02
CA GLU A 171 -10.44 -15.96 -11.29
C GLU A 171 -10.16 -15.11 -12.54
N GLU A 172 -8.90 -15.00 -12.99
CA GLU A 172 -8.53 -14.36 -14.27
C GLU A 172 -8.67 -15.30 -15.49
N ALA A 173 -8.79 -16.61 -15.26
CA ALA A 173 -8.91 -17.61 -16.32
C ALA A 173 -10.36 -17.96 -16.70
N GLU A 174 -11.34 -17.53 -15.89
CA GLU A 174 -12.80 -17.60 -16.13
C GLU A 174 -13.36 -16.32 -16.77
#